data_AF-A0A2N9XIN4-F1
#
_entry.id   AF-A0A2N9XIN4-F1
#
_cell.length_a   1.000
_cell.length_b   1.000
_cell.length_c   1.000
_cell.angle_alpha   90.00
_cell.angle_beta   90.00
_cell.angle_gamma   90.00
#
_symmetry.space_group_name_H-M   'P 1'
#
loop_
_entity.id
_entity.type
_entity.pdbx_description
1 polymer ?
#
loop_
_entity_poly.entity_id
_entity_poly.type
_entity_poly.pdbx_seq_one_letter_code
_entity_poly.pdbx_strand_id
1 'polypeptide(L)' 'MENNDIDALIKQYRQITRNDGNEKYADAQFGLGFIYKRLEWQHIFKQQNYGYHLSNSTGGQLNK' A
#
# COMPACT_ATOMS: atom_id res chain seq x y z
N MET A 1 10.07 3.96 1.46
CA MET A 1 9.91 2.56 1.02
C MET A 1 9.30 2.62 -0.36
N GLU A 2 10.07 2.27 -1.39
CA GLU A 2 9.56 2.18 -2.75
C GLU A 2 8.50 1.07 -2.83
N ASN A 3 7.46 1.26 -3.65
CA ASN A 3 6.43 0.23 -3.88
C ASN A 3 7.04 -1.12 -4.35
N ASN A 4 8.22 -1.09 -4.97
CA ASN A 4 8.96 -2.25 -5.45
C ASN A 4 9.26 -3.28 -4.35
N ASP A 5 9.52 -2.83 -3.11
CA ASP A 5 9.83 -3.75 -1.99
C ASP A 5 8.59 -4.52 -1.53
N ILE A 6 7.41 -3.89 -1.61
CA ILE A 6 6.14 -4.48 -1.19
C ILE A 6 5.69 -5.54 -2.21
N ASP A 7 5.82 -5.24 -3.50
CA ASP A 7 5.46 -6.18 -4.57
C ASP A 7 6.36 -7.43 -4.55
N ALA A 8 7.64 -7.25 -4.27
CA ALA A 8 8.58 -8.35 -4.09
C ALA A 8 8.19 -9.26 -2.90
N LEU A 9 7.83 -8.67 -1.75
CA LEU A 9 7.35 -9.40 -0.58
C LEU A 9 6.03 -10.16 -0.84
N ILE A 10 5.07 -9.52 -1.52
CA ILE A 10 3.82 -10.17 -1.93
C ILE A 10 4.13 -11.38 -2.83
N LYS A 11 5.05 -11.22 -3.79
CA LYS A 11 5.46 -12.31 -4.69
C LYS A 11 6.08 -13.47 -3.92
N GLN A 12 6.97 -13.19 -2.96
CA GLN A 12 7.59 -14.24 -2.13
C GLN A 12 6.56 -14.99 -1.29
N TYR A 13 5.68 -14.29 -0.56
CA TYR A 13 4.67 -14.97 0.26
C TYR A 13 3.65 -15.75 -0.58
N ARG A 14 3.32 -15.30 -1.79
CA ARG A 14 2.44 -16.03 -2.71
C ARG A 14 3.05 -17.32 -3.28
N GLN A 15 4.37 -17.47 -3.26
CA GLN A 15 5.03 -18.69 -3.70
C GLN A 15 4.99 -19.80 -2.63
N ILE A 16 4.77 -19.45 -1.36
CA ILE A 16 4.65 -20.41 -0.26
C ILE A 16 3.26 -21.05 -0.32
N THR A 17 3.25 -22.37 -0.49
CA THR A 17 2.05 -23.19 -0.61
C THR A 17 1.88 -24.09 0.62
N ARG A 18 0.73 -24.76 0.73
CA ARG A 18 0.51 -25.75 1.80
C ARG A 18 1.52 -26.91 1.77
N ASN A 19 2.16 -27.16 0.62
CA ASN A 19 3.18 -28.19 0.47
C ASN A 19 4.50 -27.83 1.16
N ASP A 20 4.75 -26.54 1.38
CA ASP A 20 5.95 -26.05 2.09
C ASP A 20 5.83 -26.21 3.61
N GLY A 21 4.67 -26.66 4.10
CA GLY A 21 4.38 -26.90 5.50
C GLY A 21 3.30 -25.98 6.05
N ASN A 22 2.46 -26.51 6.94
CA ASN A 22 1.31 -25.80 7.48
C ASN A 22 1.68 -24.50 8.21
N GLU A 23 2.75 -24.51 9.00
CA GLU A 23 3.24 -23.36 9.75
C GLU A 23 3.76 -22.25 8.82
N LYS A 24 4.68 -22.60 7.91
CA LYS A 24 5.21 -21.66 6.91
C LYS A 24 4.12 -21.04 6.04
N TYR A 25 3.14 -21.85 5.64
CA TYR A 25 1.99 -21.36 4.89
C TYR A 25 1.14 -20.40 5.73
N ALA A 26 0.85 -20.72 7.00
CA ALA A 26 0.08 -19.86 7.88
C ALA A 26 0.76 -18.51 8.09
N ASP A 27 2.08 -18.50 8.33
CA ASP A 27 2.87 -17.28 8.49
C ASP A 27 2.86 -16.42 7.22
N ALA A 28 2.98 -17.04 6.04
CA ALA A 28 2.93 -16.35 4.75
C ALA A 28 1.55 -15.69 4.52
N GLN A 29 0.45 -16.39 4.82
CA GLN A 29 -0.90 -15.84 4.70
C GLN A 29 -1.14 -14.70 5.69
N PHE A 30 -0.65 -14.82 6.92
CA PHE A 30 -0.73 -13.77 7.93
C PHE A 30 0.03 -12.51 7.50
N GLY A 31 1.25 -12.67 6.96
CA GLY A 31 2.04 -11.57 6.39
C GLY A 31 1.33 -10.87 5.23
N LEU A 32 0.73 -11.63 4.31
CA LEU A 32 -0.08 -11.07 3.21
C LEU A 32 -1.26 -10.25 3.73
N GLY A 33 -1.95 -10.72 4.77
CA GLY A 33 -3.05 -10.00 5.39
C GLY A 33 -2.63 -8.61 5.91
N PHE A 34 -1.48 -8.50 6.57
CA PHE A 34 -0.96 -7.21 7.00
C PHE A 34 -0.58 -6.28 5.86
N ILE A 35 0.04 -6.83 4.81
CA ILE A 35 0.43 -6.06 3.64
C ILE A 35 -0.81 -5.47 2.97
N TYR A 36 -1.84 -6.28 2.73
CA TYR A 36 -3.08 -5.81 2.10
C TYR A 36 -3.82 -4.81 2.98
N LYS A 37 -3.94 -5.07 4.28
CA LYS A 37 -4.49 -4.09 5.22
C LYS A 37 -3.75 -2.76 5.09
N ARG A 38 -2.42 -2.77 5.13
CA ARG A 38 -1.60 -1.54 5.00
C ARG A 38 -1.81 -0.82 3.67
N LEU A 39 -1.92 -1.56 2.56
CA LEU A 39 -2.19 -0.98 1.24
C LEU A 39 -3.60 -0.37 1.16
N GLU A 40 -4.60 -1.01 1.76
CA GLU A 40 -5.96 -0.46 1.89
C GLU A 40 -5.93 0.84 2.71
N TRP A 41 -5.24 0.87 3.85
CA TRP A 41 -5.07 2.10 4.63
C TRP A 41 -4.36 3.18 3.82
N GLN A 42 -3.29 2.86 3.09
CA GLN A 42 -2.63 3.83 2.21
C GLN A 42 -3.56 4.36 1.11
N HIS A 43 -4.44 3.51 0.55
CA HIS A 43 -5.41 3.92 -0.44
C HIS A 43 -6.49 4.83 0.17
N ILE A 44 -6.98 4.52 1.38
CA ILE A 44 -7.96 5.32 2.13
C ILE A 44 -7.36 6.67 2.53
N PHE A 45 -6.15 6.69 3.09
CA PHE A 45 -5.48 7.92 3.51
C PHE A 45 -5.07 8.80 2.34
N LYS A 46 -4.62 8.24 1.21
CA LYS A 46 -4.34 9.03 0.00
C LYS A 46 -5.62 9.66 -0.55
N GLN A 47 -6.74 8.94 -0.58
CA GLN A 47 -8.03 9.47 -1.05
C GLN A 47 -8.57 10.61 -0.17
N GLN A 48 -8.41 10.51 1.16
CA GLN A 48 -8.81 11.60 2.06
C GLN A 48 -7.92 12.85 1.94
N ASN A 49 -6.73 12.73 1.36
CA ASN A 49 -5.77 13.84 1.18
C ASN A 49 -5.60 14.31 -0.28
N TYR A 50 -6.35 13.73 -1.24
CA TYR A 50 -6.43 14.23 -2.63
C TYR A 50 -7.16 15.58 -2.73
N GLY A 51 -7.66 16.13 -1.61
CA GLY A 51 -8.15 17.50 -1.50
C GLY A 51 -7.08 18.57 -1.18
N TYR A 52 -5.81 18.21 -0.92
CA TYR A 52 -4.77 19.18 -0.51
C TYR A 52 -3.71 19.51 -1.57
N HIS A 53 -3.75 18.88 -2.75
CA HIS A 53 -2.76 19.12 -3.81
C HIS A 53 -3.28 19.85 -5.07
N LEU A 54 -4.53 20.35 -5.06
CA LEU A 54 -5.06 21.19 -6.16
C LEU A 54 -5.22 22.67 -5.80
N SER A 55 -4.73 23.13 -4.65
CA SER A 55 -4.79 24.54 -4.25
C SER A 55 -3.41 25.15 -4.01
N ASN A 56 -2.41 24.88 -4.84
CA ASN A 56 -1.14 25.63 -4.83
C ASN A 56 -0.49 25.69 -6.22
N SER A 57 -1.31 25.83 -7.29
CA SER A 57 -0.81 26.23 -8.61
C SER A 57 -1.95 26.73 -9.49
N THR A 58 -2.53 27.88 -9.15
CA THR A 58 -3.05 28.79 -10.18
C THR A 58 -3.07 30.18 -9.59
N GLY A 59 -2.15 31.01 -10.09
CA GLY A 59 -1.97 32.38 -9.62
C GLY A 59 -3.21 33.21 -9.83
N GLY A 60 -3.55 33.97 -8.79
CA GLY A 60 -4.42 35.14 -8.87
C GLY A 60 -3.70 36.30 -8.19
N GLN A 61 -2.84 36.99 -8.93
CA GLN A 61 -2.43 38.35 -8.57
C GLN A 61 -3.67 39.26 -8.60
N LEU A 62 -3.79 40.06 -7.53
CA LEU A 62 -4.38 41.41 -7.46
C LEU A 62 -5.84 41.57 -7.88
N ASN A 63 -6.68 42.12 -6.99
CA ASN A 63 -7.07 43.54 -7.10
C ASN A 63 -8.01 43.98 -5.97
N LYS A 64 -7.56 45.05 -5.29
CA LYS A 64 -8.27 46.16 -4.61
C LYS A 64 -9.27 45.86 -3.50
#